data_AF-A0A0R0J2V2-F1
#
_entry.id   AF-A0A0R0J2V2-F1
#
_cell.length_a   1.000
_cell.length_b   1.000
_cell.length_c   1.000
_cell.angle_alpha   90.00
_cell.angle_beta   90.00
_cell.angle_gamma   90.00
#
_symmetry.space_group_name_H-M   'P 1'
#
loop_
_entity.id
_entity.type
_entity.pdbx_description
1 polymer ?
#
loop_
_entity_poly.entity_id
_entity_poly.type
_entity_poly.pdbx_seq_one_letter_code
_entity_poly.pdbx_strand_id
1 'polypeptide(L)'
;MPSTQEEQISLKLLVYKKTNKVILAEAGKDFVDVLFCFLTMPLGTIARLVQTSDLGPGGVGCLSSLYGKMQLRPGNSSLEYCRSLKFNIDDTEPLRHFLCMNFPCSYDLLSAFKNESFNCGDLLARSVSVKSDKVYNGFVKDVATFIVTDDLVVIPNAMDSSFGVLQKFGVKSWSSIQEMTVNVTKKKVIFGSIDGLYNSIVGLNENKYLIAKEVKNRLVDPGLAPQFKLSMKVFPIIEQTSQYHCYYQRRGYTDSNYFYLTNGCRSYGSAMFMATDDLVVERMSPSSGVSLLNRLKTSLNDVKEKFVTIGIKEVRCSLKL
;
A
#
# COMPACT_ATOMS: atom_id res chain seq x y z
N MET A 1 -2.19 -11.28 31.58
CA MET A 1 -2.36 -10.41 30.39
C MET A 1 -3.80 -10.58 29.92
N PRO A 2 -4.59 -9.52 29.72
CA PRO A 2 -5.89 -9.68 29.10
C PRO A 2 -5.67 -10.20 27.67
N SER A 3 -6.30 -11.31 27.31
CA SER A 3 -6.31 -11.79 25.94
C SER A 3 -7.08 -10.77 25.09
N THR A 4 -6.37 -9.99 24.28
CA THR A 4 -6.98 -9.10 23.30
C THR A 4 -7.82 -9.95 22.36
N GLN A 5 -9.14 -9.78 22.35
CA GLN A 5 -10.00 -10.45 21.38
C GLN A 5 -9.56 -10.01 19.98
N GLU A 6 -9.23 -10.97 19.10
CA GLU A 6 -8.84 -10.68 17.72
C GLU A 6 -10.03 -10.04 16.99
N GLU A 7 -9.80 -8.91 16.32
CA GLU A 7 -10.84 -8.22 15.56
C GLU A 7 -11.32 -9.11 14.40
N GLN A 8 -12.64 -9.21 14.25
CA GLN A 8 -13.28 -10.06 13.25
C GLN A 8 -14.29 -9.27 12.41
N ILE A 9 -14.37 -9.62 11.13
CA ILE A 9 -15.39 -9.14 10.20
C ILE A 9 -16.30 -10.30 9.82
N SER A 10 -17.60 -10.15 10.01
CA SER A 10 -18.58 -11.16 9.62
C SER A 10 -18.97 -11.01 8.15
N LEU A 11 -18.98 -12.12 7.42
CA LEU A 11 -19.43 -12.22 6.04
C LEU A 11 -20.57 -13.22 5.94
N LYS A 12 -21.51 -12.93 5.04
CA LYS A 12 -22.64 -13.81 4.76
C LYS A 12 -22.40 -14.54 3.43
N LEU A 13 -22.17 -15.83 3.48
CA LEU A 13 -21.92 -16.69 2.33
C LEU A 13 -23.22 -17.27 1.81
N LEU A 14 -23.37 -17.25 0.49
CA LEU A 14 -24.43 -17.98 -0.21
C LEU A 14 -23.82 -19.24 -0.81
N VAL A 15 -24.26 -20.38 -0.32
CA VAL A 15 -23.73 -21.71 -0.66
C VAL A 15 -24.74 -22.46 -1.52
N TYR A 16 -24.29 -23.00 -2.66
CA TYR A 16 -25.12 -23.88 -3.47
C TYR A 16 -25.27 -25.23 -2.79
N LYS A 17 -26.48 -25.58 -2.33
CA LYS A 17 -26.73 -26.83 -1.58
C LYS A 17 -26.31 -28.09 -2.35
N LYS A 18 -26.49 -28.11 -3.68
CA LYS A 18 -26.21 -29.28 -4.51
C LYS A 18 -24.72 -29.64 -4.56
N THR A 19 -23.84 -28.63 -4.57
CA THR A 19 -22.39 -28.83 -4.72
C THR A 19 -21.61 -28.46 -3.48
N ASN A 20 -22.27 -27.92 -2.46
CA ASN A 20 -21.66 -27.32 -1.27
C ASN A 20 -20.55 -26.30 -1.60
N LYS A 21 -20.73 -25.53 -2.68
CA LYS A 21 -19.78 -24.50 -3.11
C LYS A 21 -20.29 -23.12 -2.73
N VAL A 22 -19.41 -22.27 -2.20
CA VAL A 22 -19.70 -20.84 -2.03
C VAL A 22 -19.85 -20.23 -3.42
N ILE A 23 -20.99 -19.58 -3.67
CA ILE A 23 -21.27 -18.90 -4.94
C ILE A 23 -20.80 -17.45 -4.85
N LEU A 24 -21.15 -16.80 -3.73
CA LEU A 24 -20.77 -15.43 -3.45
C LEU A 24 -20.76 -15.17 -1.95
N ALA A 25 -20.06 -14.12 -1.54
CA ALA A 25 -20.09 -13.57 -0.19
C ALA A 25 -20.71 -12.17 -0.22
N GLU A 26 -21.76 -11.96 0.57
CA GLU A 26 -22.25 -10.63 0.90
C GLU A 26 -21.35 -10.00 1.97
N ALA A 27 -20.85 -8.81 1.67
CA ALA A 27 -19.88 -8.07 2.47
C ALA A 27 -20.35 -6.63 2.69
N GLY A 28 -20.17 -6.14 3.93
CA GLY A 28 -20.32 -4.73 4.26
C GLY A 28 -19.01 -3.94 4.09
N LYS A 29 -19.06 -2.67 4.49
CA LYS A 29 -17.94 -1.72 4.43
C LYS A 29 -16.63 -2.29 4.96
N ASP A 30 -16.62 -2.85 6.17
CA ASP A 30 -15.38 -3.26 6.84
C ASP A 30 -14.53 -4.21 6.00
N PHE A 31 -15.16 -5.21 5.35
CA PHE A 31 -14.42 -6.18 4.54
C PHE A 31 -13.99 -5.60 3.20
N VAL A 32 -14.87 -4.84 2.55
CA VAL A 32 -14.57 -4.24 1.25
C VAL A 32 -13.47 -3.20 1.34
N ASP A 33 -13.43 -2.43 2.43
CA ASP A 33 -12.36 -1.48 2.66
C ASP A 33 -11.00 -2.19 2.86
N VAL A 34 -10.98 -3.36 3.50
CA VAL A 34 -9.77 -4.19 3.60
C VAL A 34 -9.30 -4.65 2.22
N LEU A 35 -10.22 -5.08 1.35
CA LEU A 35 -9.90 -5.45 -0.03
C LEU A 35 -9.37 -4.26 -0.83
N PHE A 36 -10.01 -3.09 -0.74
CA PHE A 36 -9.60 -1.89 -1.49
C PHE A 36 -8.31 -1.27 -0.95
N CYS A 37 -8.03 -1.39 0.35
CA CYS A 37 -6.76 -0.96 0.93
C CYS A 37 -5.57 -1.66 0.26
N PHE A 38 -5.72 -2.92 -0.13
CA PHE A 38 -4.68 -3.68 -0.81
C PHE A 38 -4.19 -3.01 -2.11
N LEU A 39 -5.10 -2.41 -2.89
CA LEU A 39 -4.75 -1.69 -4.12
C LEU A 39 -3.94 -0.41 -3.88
N THR A 40 -3.92 0.10 -2.65
CA THR A 40 -3.12 1.28 -2.27
C THR A 40 -1.74 0.92 -1.73
N MET A 41 -1.50 -0.37 -1.48
CA MET A 41 -0.23 -0.82 -0.94
C MET A 41 0.82 -0.89 -2.03
N PRO A 42 2.06 -0.49 -1.74
CA PRO A 42 3.15 -0.71 -2.69
C PRO A 42 3.37 -2.20 -2.93
N LEU A 43 3.83 -2.56 -4.13
CA LEU A 43 4.03 -3.94 -4.54
C LEU A 43 4.92 -4.76 -3.58
N GLY A 44 5.95 -4.15 -2.99
CA GLY A 44 6.79 -4.81 -1.98
C GLY A 44 6.05 -5.18 -0.70
N THR A 45 5.09 -4.36 -0.27
CA THR A 45 4.21 -4.64 0.86
C THR A 45 3.23 -5.76 0.52
N ILE A 46 2.66 -5.74 -0.67
CA ILE A 46 1.80 -6.80 -1.19
C ILE A 46 2.55 -8.14 -1.20
N ALA A 47 3.74 -8.18 -1.82
CA ALA A 47 4.56 -9.37 -1.94
C ALA A 47 4.90 -9.97 -0.56
N ARG A 48 5.17 -9.11 0.43
CA ARG A 48 5.37 -9.51 1.83
C ARG A 48 4.14 -10.19 2.42
N LEU A 49 3.01 -9.49 2.42
CA LEU A 49 1.77 -9.95 3.07
C LEU A 49 1.34 -11.31 2.53
N VAL A 50 1.51 -11.46 1.22
CA VAL A 50 1.15 -12.64 0.49
C VAL A 50 2.08 -13.83 0.82
N GLN A 51 3.39 -13.61 1.05
CA GLN A 51 4.31 -14.65 1.52
C GLN A 51 4.16 -15.02 3.00
N THR A 52 3.71 -14.08 3.83
CA THR A 52 3.48 -14.32 5.26
C THR A 52 2.15 -15.02 5.54
N SER A 53 1.26 -15.10 4.56
CA SER A 53 0.03 -15.87 4.68
C SER A 53 0.34 -17.37 4.71
N ASP A 54 -0.56 -18.20 5.25
CA ASP A 54 -0.38 -19.66 5.38
C ASP A 54 -0.17 -20.40 4.03
N LEU A 55 -0.14 -19.66 2.92
CA LEU A 55 0.42 -20.06 1.64
C LEU A 55 1.94 -20.18 1.81
N GLY A 56 2.43 -21.39 2.08
CA GLY A 56 3.87 -21.65 2.23
C GLY A 56 4.75 -21.13 1.07
N PRO A 57 6.08 -21.31 1.14
CA PRO A 57 7.08 -20.63 0.29
C PRO A 57 6.96 -20.73 -1.25
N GLY A 58 5.95 -21.43 -1.78
CA GLY A 58 5.65 -21.54 -3.21
C GLY A 58 4.27 -21.03 -3.64
N GLY A 59 3.51 -20.37 -2.77
CA GLY A 59 2.10 -20.07 -3.05
C GLY A 59 1.83 -18.97 -4.08
N VAL A 60 2.81 -18.12 -4.41
CA VAL A 60 2.55 -16.85 -5.09
C VAL A 60 3.66 -16.51 -6.09
N GLY A 61 3.66 -17.22 -7.23
CA GLY A 61 4.36 -16.90 -8.48
C GLY A 61 5.68 -16.11 -8.38
N CYS A 62 5.85 -15.15 -9.28
CA CYS A 62 7.02 -14.26 -9.34
C CYS A 62 7.10 -13.24 -8.19
N LEU A 63 6.01 -13.05 -7.42
CA LEU A 63 6.00 -12.18 -6.24
C LEU A 63 6.86 -12.74 -5.10
N SER A 64 7.00 -14.07 -5.02
CA SER A 64 7.91 -14.75 -4.10
C SER A 64 9.34 -14.20 -4.19
N SER A 65 9.87 -14.16 -5.42
CA SER A 65 11.20 -13.65 -5.76
C SER A 65 11.38 -12.15 -5.51
N LEU A 66 10.31 -11.36 -5.63
CA LEU A 66 10.35 -9.91 -5.42
C LEU A 66 10.57 -9.55 -3.95
N TYR A 67 9.82 -10.14 -3.01
CA TYR A 67 9.94 -9.78 -1.59
C TYR A 67 11.31 -10.12 -0.99
N GLY A 68 11.86 -11.30 -1.30
CA GLY A 68 13.14 -11.74 -0.73
C GLY A 68 14.29 -10.77 -1.04
N LYS A 69 14.14 -9.97 -2.10
CA LYS A 69 15.12 -8.97 -2.56
C LYS A 69 14.71 -7.54 -2.22
N MET A 70 13.42 -7.28 -2.04
CA MET A 70 12.87 -5.97 -1.71
C MET A 70 12.87 -5.75 -0.19
N GLN A 71 14.04 -5.44 0.37
CA GLN A 71 14.17 -5.05 1.79
C GLN A 71 13.56 -3.68 2.11
N LEU A 72 13.24 -2.90 1.08
CA LEU A 72 12.58 -1.62 1.24
C LEU A 72 11.13 -1.84 1.70
N ARG A 73 10.73 -1.11 2.73
CA ARG A 73 9.33 -1.00 3.19
C ARG A 73 8.73 0.29 2.65
N PRO A 74 8.34 0.34 1.37
CA PRO A 74 7.70 1.51 0.81
C PRO A 74 6.43 1.85 1.60
N GLY A 75 6.21 3.15 1.83
CA GLY A 75 5.01 3.62 2.49
C GLY A 75 3.78 3.57 1.58
N ASN A 76 2.63 3.23 2.16
CA ASN A 76 1.33 3.32 1.51
C ASN A 76 0.89 4.80 1.38
N SER A 77 0.49 5.25 0.19
CA SER A 77 0.03 6.63 -0.04
C SER A 77 -1.33 6.94 0.58
N SER A 78 -2.14 5.91 0.79
CA SER A 78 -3.44 5.97 1.47
C SER A 78 -3.36 5.38 2.88
N LEU A 79 -2.20 5.47 3.54
CA LEU A 79 -1.97 4.94 4.89
C LEU A 79 -3.04 5.39 5.90
N GLU A 80 -3.47 6.65 5.86
CA GLU A 80 -4.48 7.16 6.80
C GLU A 80 -5.86 6.51 6.58
N TYR A 81 -6.22 6.17 5.33
CA TYR A 81 -7.42 5.38 5.05
C TYR A 81 -7.27 3.96 5.62
N CYS A 82 -6.13 3.31 5.36
CA CYS A 82 -5.87 1.95 5.83
C CYS A 82 -5.77 1.84 7.38
N ARG A 83 -5.41 2.92 8.07
CA ARG A 83 -5.43 2.99 9.55
C ARG A 83 -6.83 3.08 10.14
N SER A 84 -7.80 3.59 9.38
CA SER A 84 -9.21 3.70 9.83
C SER A 84 -10.01 2.42 9.67
N LEU A 85 -9.40 1.35 9.15
CA LEU A 85 -10.06 0.07 8.93
C LEU A 85 -10.22 -0.70 10.23
N LYS A 86 -11.24 -1.56 10.27
CA LYS A 86 -11.51 -2.42 11.42
C LYS A 86 -10.30 -3.25 11.83
N PHE A 87 -9.53 -3.75 10.87
CA PHE A 87 -8.16 -4.19 11.11
C PHE A 87 -7.30 -3.80 9.90
N ASN A 88 -6.06 -3.39 10.16
CA ASN A 88 -5.09 -3.14 9.10
C ASN A 88 -4.31 -4.42 8.81
N ILE A 89 -4.39 -4.91 7.57
CA ILE A 89 -3.64 -6.09 7.11
C ILE A 89 -2.12 -5.83 7.10
N ASP A 90 -1.71 -4.58 6.86
CA ASP A 90 -0.31 -4.19 6.95
C ASP A 90 0.10 -4.05 8.42
N ASP A 91 0.96 -4.95 8.89
CA ASP A 91 1.57 -4.92 10.21
C ASP A 91 2.83 -4.05 10.30
N THR A 92 3.12 -3.25 9.27
CA THR A 92 4.27 -2.33 9.29
C THR A 92 4.09 -1.31 10.40
N GLU A 93 5.11 -1.22 11.26
CA GLU A 93 5.21 -0.18 12.27
C GLU A 93 4.99 1.21 11.66
N PRO A 94 4.14 2.06 12.27
CA PRO A 94 3.91 3.42 11.81
C PRO A 94 5.22 4.16 11.53
N LEU A 95 5.32 4.73 10.33
CA LEU A 95 6.49 5.52 9.95
C LEU A 95 6.70 6.66 10.95
N ARG A 96 7.87 6.67 11.58
CA ARG A 96 8.30 7.77 12.44
C ARG A 96 8.88 8.87 11.59
N HIS A 97 8.57 10.10 11.95
CA HIS A 97 9.15 11.28 11.30
C HIS A 97 10.20 11.90 12.21
N PHE A 98 11.18 12.57 11.62
CA PHE A 98 12.31 13.17 12.31
C PHE A 98 12.39 14.66 12.00
N LEU A 99 12.71 15.45 13.02
CA LEU A 99 12.91 16.89 12.92
C LEU A 99 14.29 17.32 13.43
N CYS A 100 14.72 18.49 12.94
CA CYS A 100 15.97 19.12 13.35
C CYS A 100 15.80 19.80 14.73
N MET A 101 16.76 19.59 15.63
CA MET A 101 16.72 20.14 16.99
C MET A 101 17.21 21.59 17.06
N ASN A 102 17.99 22.04 16.07
CA ASN A 102 18.46 23.42 16.02
C ASN A 102 17.39 24.37 15.53
N PHE A 103 17.22 25.46 16.27
CA PHE A 103 16.45 26.62 15.83
C PHE A 103 17.33 27.46 14.87
N PRO A 104 16.80 27.97 13.73
CA PRO A 104 15.41 27.95 13.27
C PRO A 104 15.05 26.75 12.36
N CYS A 105 15.90 25.74 12.23
CA CYS A 105 15.65 24.60 11.34
C CYS A 105 14.48 23.71 11.75
N SER A 106 13.94 23.88 12.96
CA SER A 106 12.77 23.15 13.47
C SER A 106 11.43 23.56 12.85
N TYR A 107 11.39 24.53 11.92
CA TYR A 107 10.13 24.99 11.31
C TYR A 107 9.82 24.31 9.96
N ASP A 108 8.55 23.93 9.81
CA ASP A 108 7.81 23.52 8.61
C ASP A 108 8.09 22.17 7.96
N LEU A 109 9.16 21.46 8.30
CA LEU A 109 9.60 20.29 7.51
C LEU A 109 9.89 19.05 8.37
N LEU A 110 9.31 17.91 7.97
CA LEU A 110 9.48 16.59 8.61
C LEU A 110 10.09 15.59 7.62
N SER A 111 11.08 14.80 8.05
CA SER A 111 11.69 13.74 7.23
C SER A 111 11.31 12.34 7.71
N ALA A 112 11.17 11.40 6.80
CA ALA A 112 11.07 9.97 7.13
C ALA A 112 12.43 9.31 7.45
N PHE A 113 13.54 10.00 7.15
CA PHE A 113 14.90 9.47 7.26
C PHE A 113 15.61 10.03 8.50
N LYS A 114 16.02 9.13 9.38
CA LYS A 114 16.84 9.45 10.56
C LYS A 114 18.28 9.75 10.12
N ASN A 115 18.96 10.64 10.84
CA ASN A 115 20.37 10.98 10.64
C ASN A 115 20.72 11.59 9.27
N GLU A 116 19.73 12.13 8.56
CA GLU A 116 20.02 13.01 7.43
C GLU A 116 20.46 14.38 7.96
N SER A 117 21.45 15.00 7.31
CA SER A 117 21.88 16.36 7.63
C SER A 117 20.85 17.36 7.08
N PHE A 118 20.35 18.24 7.93
CA PHE A 118 19.49 19.33 7.49
C PHE A 118 20.32 20.55 7.04
N ASN A 119 19.67 21.62 6.56
CA ASN A 119 20.34 22.82 6.05
C ASN A 119 21.33 23.48 7.05
N CYS A 120 21.23 23.21 8.35
CA CYS A 120 22.17 23.70 9.37
C CYS A 120 23.39 22.78 9.60
N GLY A 121 23.46 21.61 8.96
CA GLY A 121 24.50 20.61 9.20
C GLY A 121 24.18 19.59 10.30
N ASP A 122 23.19 19.87 11.15
CA ASP A 122 22.77 18.93 12.20
C ASP A 122 21.98 17.74 11.67
N LEU A 123 22.08 16.63 12.41
CA LEU A 123 21.38 15.39 12.11
C LEU A 123 19.92 15.42 12.61
N LEU A 124 19.01 14.95 11.76
CA LEU A 124 17.62 14.68 12.14
C LEU A 124 17.55 13.51 13.13
N ALA A 125 17.44 13.80 14.43
CA ALA A 125 17.51 12.80 15.49
C ALA A 125 16.19 12.61 16.26
N ARG A 126 15.34 13.64 16.36
CA ARG A 126 14.15 13.60 17.20
C ARG A 126 12.96 12.99 16.47
N SER A 127 12.50 11.83 16.94
CA SER A 127 11.29 11.20 16.44
C SER A 127 10.03 11.95 16.88
N VAL A 128 9.08 12.11 15.97
CA VAL A 128 7.75 12.65 16.22
C VAL A 128 6.67 11.76 15.61
N SER A 129 5.51 11.74 16.27
CA SER A 129 4.29 11.14 15.75
C SER A 129 3.51 12.19 14.97
N VAL A 130 3.14 11.84 13.74
CA VAL A 130 2.36 12.70 12.87
C VAL A 130 0.93 12.17 12.82
N LYS A 131 -0.05 13.06 12.95
CA LYS A 131 -1.47 12.74 12.77
C LYS A 131 -2.05 13.65 11.69
N SER A 132 -2.94 13.12 10.88
CA SER A 132 -3.70 13.94 9.95
C SER A 132 -4.86 14.61 10.69
N ASP A 133 -5.16 15.87 10.35
CA ASP A 133 -6.36 16.57 10.84
C ASP A 133 -7.65 16.07 10.20
N LYS A 134 -7.53 15.33 9.09
CA LYS A 134 -8.67 14.71 8.43
C LYS A 134 -9.06 13.44 9.16
N VAL A 135 -10.36 13.28 9.41
CA VAL A 135 -10.94 12.02 9.83
C VAL A 135 -11.12 11.15 8.59
N TYR A 136 -10.49 9.98 8.60
CA TYR A 136 -10.65 8.96 7.57
C TYR A 136 -11.62 7.89 8.07
N ASN A 137 -12.51 7.43 7.20
CA ASN A 137 -13.47 6.37 7.50
C ASN A 137 -13.52 5.34 6.36
N GLY A 138 -12.37 4.74 6.05
CA GLY A 138 -12.23 3.77 4.97
C GLY A 138 -12.53 4.35 3.58
N PHE A 139 -12.92 3.51 2.63
CA PHE A 139 -13.06 3.87 1.22
C PHE A 139 -14.53 3.90 0.77
N VAL A 140 -15.35 2.98 1.28
CA VAL A 140 -16.77 2.84 0.91
C VAL A 140 -17.70 3.40 1.98
N LYS A 141 -18.93 3.76 1.61
CA LYS A 141 -19.92 4.29 2.55
C LYS A 141 -20.42 3.21 3.52
N ASP A 142 -20.75 3.59 4.75
CA ASP A 142 -21.15 2.68 5.84
C ASP A 142 -22.35 1.79 5.49
N VAL A 143 -23.34 2.31 4.76
CA VAL A 143 -24.56 1.59 4.38
C VAL A 143 -24.42 0.78 3.09
N ALA A 144 -23.26 0.86 2.40
CA ALA A 144 -23.04 0.14 1.17
C ALA A 144 -22.79 -1.34 1.45
N THR A 145 -23.47 -2.21 0.72
CA THR A 145 -23.26 -3.65 0.74
C THR A 145 -22.86 -4.12 -0.65
N PHE A 146 -22.02 -5.15 -0.68
CA PHE A 146 -21.39 -5.65 -1.88
C PHE A 146 -21.47 -7.18 -1.92
N ILE A 147 -21.36 -7.69 -3.13
CA ILE A 147 -21.15 -9.09 -3.47
C ILE A 147 -19.66 -9.23 -3.78
N VAL A 148 -19.00 -10.16 -3.12
CA VAL A 148 -17.63 -10.57 -3.38
C VAL A 148 -17.68 -11.99 -3.97
N THR A 149 -17.22 -12.13 -5.20
CA THR A 149 -17.12 -13.43 -5.89
C THR A 149 -15.82 -14.15 -5.51
N ASP A 150 -15.70 -15.41 -5.93
CA ASP A 150 -14.53 -16.25 -5.65
C ASP A 150 -13.23 -15.74 -6.29
N ASP A 151 -13.33 -15.02 -7.42
CA ASP A 151 -12.25 -14.27 -8.06
C ASP A 151 -12.00 -12.87 -7.45
N LEU A 152 -12.57 -12.59 -6.28
CA LEU A 152 -12.48 -11.33 -5.52
C LEU A 152 -12.99 -10.09 -6.27
N VAL A 153 -13.87 -10.26 -7.27
CA VAL A 153 -14.57 -9.13 -7.87
C VAL A 153 -15.63 -8.63 -6.88
N VAL A 154 -15.62 -7.32 -6.64
CA VAL A 154 -16.51 -6.60 -5.74
C VAL A 154 -17.57 -5.88 -6.58
N ILE A 155 -18.82 -6.30 -6.44
CA ILE A 155 -19.97 -5.77 -7.19
C ILE A 155 -20.98 -5.21 -6.20
N PRO A 156 -21.68 -4.11 -6.49
CA PRO A 156 -22.78 -3.66 -5.62
C PRO A 156 -23.80 -4.76 -5.33
N ASN A 157 -24.26 -4.86 -4.07
CA ASN A 157 -25.33 -5.79 -3.72
C ASN A 157 -26.67 -5.21 -4.16
N ALA A 158 -27.09 -5.60 -5.36
CA ALA A 158 -28.39 -5.31 -5.93
C ALA A 158 -29.01 -6.63 -6.44
N MET A 159 -30.34 -6.71 -6.44
CA MET A 159 -31.06 -7.96 -6.76
C MET A 159 -30.71 -8.53 -8.14
N ASP A 160 -30.54 -7.65 -9.14
CA ASP A 160 -30.10 -7.97 -10.49
C ASP A 160 -28.67 -8.54 -10.52
N SER A 161 -27.78 -7.97 -9.71
CA SER A 161 -26.39 -8.41 -9.56
C SER A 161 -26.31 -9.79 -8.92
N SER A 162 -27.01 -10.01 -7.80
CA SER A 162 -27.07 -11.33 -7.14
C SER A 162 -27.65 -12.38 -8.07
N PHE A 163 -28.73 -12.06 -8.78
CA PHE A 163 -29.34 -12.98 -9.73
C PHE A 163 -28.42 -13.30 -10.92
N GLY A 164 -27.73 -12.30 -11.47
CA GLY A 164 -26.74 -12.49 -12.54
C GLY A 164 -25.59 -13.40 -12.12
N VAL A 165 -25.09 -13.26 -10.89
CA VAL A 165 -24.07 -14.17 -10.34
C VAL A 165 -24.65 -15.59 -10.19
N LEU A 166 -25.83 -15.74 -9.58
CA LEU A 166 -26.47 -17.06 -9.43
C LEU A 166 -26.67 -17.78 -10.77
N GLN A 167 -27.11 -17.06 -11.81
CA GLN A 167 -27.27 -17.63 -13.15
C GLN A 167 -25.95 -18.12 -13.75
N LYS A 168 -24.85 -17.38 -13.57
CA LYS A 168 -23.50 -17.80 -14.01
C LYS A 168 -23.07 -19.13 -13.36
N PHE A 169 -23.47 -19.36 -12.11
CA PHE A 169 -23.23 -20.63 -11.39
C PHE A 169 -24.29 -21.71 -11.67
N GLY A 170 -25.22 -21.48 -12.60
CA GLY A 170 -26.26 -22.45 -12.99
C GLY A 170 -27.36 -22.65 -11.96
N VAL A 171 -27.50 -21.74 -10.99
CA VAL A 171 -28.54 -21.80 -9.96
C VAL A 171 -29.85 -21.25 -10.52
N LYS A 172 -30.86 -22.12 -10.59
CA LYS A 172 -32.20 -21.77 -11.12
C LYS A 172 -33.16 -21.21 -10.09
N SER A 173 -32.93 -21.47 -8.80
CA SER A 173 -33.86 -21.09 -7.74
C SER A 173 -33.15 -20.83 -6.40
N TRP A 174 -33.59 -19.78 -5.71
CA TRP A 174 -33.14 -19.41 -4.37
C TRP A 174 -33.35 -20.50 -3.31
N SER A 175 -34.34 -21.39 -3.49
CA SER A 175 -34.58 -22.52 -2.57
C SER A 175 -33.38 -23.48 -2.49
N SER A 176 -32.57 -23.52 -3.54
CA SER A 176 -31.35 -24.33 -3.63
C SER A 176 -30.13 -23.67 -2.98
N ILE A 177 -30.28 -22.45 -2.45
CA ILE A 177 -29.22 -21.71 -1.76
C ILE A 177 -29.37 -21.87 -0.25
N GLN A 178 -28.24 -22.01 0.41
CA GLN A 178 -28.10 -21.95 1.86
C GLN A 178 -27.28 -20.73 2.24
N GLU A 179 -27.72 -20.04 3.28
CA GLU A 179 -26.98 -18.93 3.87
C GLU A 179 -26.11 -19.43 5.04
N MET A 180 -24.88 -18.94 5.13
CA MET A 180 -23.95 -19.22 6.21
C MET A 180 -23.19 -17.97 6.59
N THR A 181 -23.00 -17.71 7.89
CA THR A 181 -22.14 -16.61 8.35
C THR A 181 -20.76 -17.15 8.71
N VAL A 182 -19.72 -16.46 8.25
CA VAL A 182 -18.32 -16.74 8.62
C VAL A 182 -17.66 -15.50 9.17
N ASN A 183 -16.71 -15.68 10.08
CA ASN A 183 -15.89 -14.60 10.61
C ASN A 183 -14.48 -14.65 10.03
N VAL A 184 -14.04 -13.52 9.47
CA VAL A 184 -12.71 -13.33 8.88
C VAL A 184 -11.86 -12.52 9.84
N THR A 185 -10.66 -13.02 10.13
CA THR A 185 -9.60 -12.31 10.87
C THR A 185 -8.54 -11.80 9.92
N LYS A 186 -7.66 -10.92 10.40
CA LYS A 186 -6.50 -10.40 9.65
C LYS A 186 -5.68 -11.51 8.95
N LYS A 187 -5.50 -12.66 9.61
CA LYS A 187 -4.69 -13.79 9.08
C LYS A 187 -5.34 -14.52 7.90
N LYS A 188 -6.67 -14.43 7.75
CA LYS A 188 -7.43 -15.19 6.74
C LYS A 188 -7.68 -14.42 5.45
N VAL A 189 -7.22 -13.18 5.34
CA VAL A 189 -7.41 -12.38 4.12
C VAL A 189 -6.34 -12.78 3.11
N ILE A 190 -6.72 -13.53 2.08
CA ILE A 190 -5.85 -13.92 0.97
C ILE A 190 -6.22 -13.10 -0.26
N PHE A 191 -5.23 -12.51 -0.91
CA PHE A 191 -5.42 -11.69 -2.11
C PHE A 191 -5.21 -12.56 -3.36
N GLY A 192 -6.32 -12.87 -4.05
CA GLY A 192 -6.32 -13.68 -5.27
C GLY A 192 -6.06 -12.87 -6.52
N SER A 193 -6.92 -11.90 -6.85
CA SER A 193 -6.90 -11.20 -8.14
C SER A 193 -6.82 -9.68 -7.98
N ILE A 194 -5.62 -9.12 -8.25
CA ILE A 194 -5.42 -7.67 -8.30
C ILE A 194 -6.29 -7.06 -9.41
N ASP A 195 -6.30 -7.70 -10.58
CA ASP A 195 -7.10 -7.25 -11.73
C ASP A 195 -8.60 -7.27 -11.43
N GLY A 196 -9.08 -8.29 -10.71
CA GLY A 196 -10.47 -8.39 -10.28
C GLY A 196 -10.87 -7.21 -9.39
N LEU A 197 -10.05 -6.91 -8.38
CA LEU A 197 -10.25 -5.77 -7.49
C LEU A 197 -10.15 -4.43 -8.23
N TYR A 198 -9.17 -4.27 -9.12
CA TYR A 198 -9.02 -3.06 -9.94
C TYR A 198 -10.26 -2.79 -10.79
N ASN A 199 -10.70 -3.80 -11.55
CA ASN A 199 -11.86 -3.71 -12.42
C ASN A 199 -13.15 -3.43 -11.65
N SER A 200 -13.25 -3.95 -10.41
CA SER A 200 -14.36 -3.69 -9.50
C SER A 200 -14.53 -2.20 -9.21
N ILE A 201 -13.41 -1.46 -9.11
CA ILE A 201 -13.43 -0.04 -8.76
C ILE A 201 -13.64 0.84 -9.99
N VAL A 202 -13.05 0.49 -11.14
CA VAL A 202 -13.18 1.27 -12.38
C VAL A 202 -14.66 1.46 -12.75
N GLY A 203 -15.45 0.37 -12.69
CA GLY A 203 -16.88 0.38 -13.00
C GLY A 203 -17.79 0.89 -11.86
N LEU A 204 -17.25 1.11 -10.66
CA LEU A 204 -18.06 1.46 -9.49
C LEU A 204 -18.55 2.91 -9.56
N ASN A 205 -19.83 3.13 -9.27
CA ASN A 205 -20.39 4.48 -9.14
C ASN A 205 -19.85 5.15 -7.86
N GLU A 206 -18.90 6.07 -8.02
CA GLU A 206 -18.26 6.79 -6.91
C GLU A 206 -19.25 7.52 -6.00
N ASN A 207 -20.26 8.18 -6.58
CA ASN A 207 -21.22 8.99 -5.83
C ASN A 207 -22.16 8.14 -4.96
N LYS A 208 -22.38 6.89 -5.35
CA LYS A 208 -23.26 5.98 -4.61
C LYS A 208 -22.50 5.18 -3.56
N TYR A 209 -21.33 4.64 -3.89
CA TYR A 209 -20.67 3.61 -3.07
C TYR A 209 -19.41 4.09 -2.35
N LEU A 210 -18.69 5.08 -2.89
CA LEU A 210 -17.45 5.59 -2.28
C LEU A 210 -17.76 6.80 -1.39
N ILE A 211 -16.95 7.02 -0.37
CA ILE A 211 -17.16 8.15 0.55
C ILE A 211 -16.90 9.51 -0.11
N ALA A 212 -16.05 9.55 -1.15
CA ALA A 212 -15.75 10.76 -1.91
C ALA A 212 -15.23 10.41 -3.31
N LYS A 213 -15.35 11.34 -4.26
CA LYS A 213 -14.90 11.12 -5.64
C LYS A 213 -13.39 10.93 -5.74
N GLU A 214 -12.62 11.63 -4.89
CA GLU A 214 -11.16 11.55 -4.87
C GLU A 214 -10.66 10.17 -4.42
N VAL A 215 -11.46 9.43 -3.67
CA VAL A 215 -11.12 8.07 -3.23
C VAL A 215 -11.02 7.12 -4.42
N LYS A 216 -11.90 7.24 -5.42
CA LYS A 216 -11.81 6.42 -6.63
C LYS A 216 -10.48 6.62 -7.32
N ASN A 217 -10.09 7.87 -7.52
CA ASN A 217 -8.82 8.23 -8.17
C ASN A 217 -7.62 7.65 -7.40
N ARG A 218 -7.66 7.65 -6.07
CA ARG A 218 -6.62 7.06 -5.22
C ARG A 218 -6.51 5.55 -5.32
N LEU A 219 -7.63 4.87 -5.56
CA LEU A 219 -7.68 3.41 -5.66
C LEU A 219 -7.26 2.91 -7.05
N VAL A 220 -7.59 3.66 -8.12
CA VAL A 220 -7.24 3.29 -9.50
C VAL A 220 -5.88 3.83 -9.97
N ASP A 221 -5.37 4.86 -9.30
CA ASP A 221 -4.07 5.48 -9.58
C ASP A 221 -3.42 5.87 -8.24
N PRO A 222 -2.97 4.88 -7.43
CA PRO A 222 -2.36 5.14 -6.14
C PRO A 222 -1.08 5.96 -6.36
N GLY A 223 -1.10 7.20 -5.88
CA GLY A 223 0.06 8.08 -5.95
C GLY A 223 1.21 7.58 -5.08
N LEU A 224 2.36 8.26 -5.17
CA LEU A 224 3.45 8.05 -4.22
C LEU A 224 3.06 8.59 -2.85
N ALA A 225 3.48 7.88 -1.79
CA ALA A 225 3.25 8.36 -0.44
C ALA A 225 4.00 9.70 -0.24
N PRO A 226 3.41 10.68 0.48
CA PRO A 226 3.95 12.05 0.56
C PRO A 226 5.43 12.14 0.98
N GLN A 227 5.89 11.16 1.77
CA GLN A 227 7.27 11.01 2.24
C GLN A 227 8.29 10.56 1.17
N PHE A 228 7.87 10.29 -0.07
CA PHE A 228 8.78 10.02 -1.19
C PHE A 228 8.92 11.22 -2.14
N LYS A 229 8.45 12.40 -1.72
CA LYS A 229 8.62 13.66 -2.45
C LYS A 229 10.09 13.99 -2.71
N LEU A 230 10.63 13.57 -3.85
CA LEU A 230 12.00 13.93 -4.25
C LEU A 230 12.05 15.43 -4.56
N SER A 231 12.94 16.15 -3.86
CA SER A 231 13.20 17.58 -4.10
C SER A 231 13.79 17.84 -5.50
N MET A 232 14.35 16.81 -6.13
CA MET A 232 14.79 16.78 -7.52
C MET A 232 14.08 15.66 -8.27
N LYS A 233 12.91 15.97 -8.85
CA LYS A 233 12.17 15.04 -9.68
C LYS A 233 12.86 14.86 -11.02
N VAL A 234 13.54 13.72 -11.24
CA VAL A 234 13.94 13.30 -12.60
C VAL A 234 12.71 13.12 -13.48
N PHE A 235 11.59 12.70 -12.87
CA PHE A 235 10.29 12.58 -13.54
C PHE A 235 9.21 13.27 -12.69
N PRO A 236 8.31 14.07 -13.29
CA PRO A 236 7.20 14.69 -12.59
C PRO A 236 6.14 13.64 -12.24
N ILE A 237 6.41 12.85 -11.20
CA ILE A 237 5.42 11.96 -10.59
C ILE A 237 4.50 12.84 -9.74
N ILE A 238 3.21 12.76 -10.01
CA ILE A 238 2.19 13.50 -9.26
C ILE A 238 2.15 12.91 -7.86
N GLU A 239 2.36 13.77 -6.87
CA GLU A 239 2.41 13.38 -5.46
C GLU A 239 1.18 13.91 -4.75
N GLN A 240 0.80 13.19 -3.72
CA GLN A 240 -0.30 13.59 -2.87
C GLN A 240 0.21 14.55 -1.81
N THR A 241 -0.34 15.76 -1.78
CA THR A 241 -0.08 16.70 -0.67
C THR A 241 -1.11 16.48 0.43
N SER A 242 -0.62 16.19 1.63
CA SER A 242 -1.43 16.15 2.85
C SER A 242 -0.79 17.10 3.87
N GLN A 243 -1.60 17.97 4.46
CA GLN A 243 -1.20 18.74 5.65
C GLN A 243 -1.32 17.83 6.87
N TYR A 244 -0.38 17.95 7.79
CA TYR A 244 -0.38 17.18 9.03
C TYR A 244 -0.16 18.08 10.23
N HIS A 245 -0.82 17.73 11.33
CA HIS A 245 -0.56 18.30 12.64
C HIS A 245 0.56 17.49 13.30
N CYS A 246 1.62 18.17 13.72
CA CYS A 246 2.65 17.53 14.53
C CYS A 246 2.54 18.07 15.95
N TYR A 247 2.57 17.14 16.90
CA TYR A 247 2.64 17.44 18.32
C TYR A 247 4.04 17.07 18.81
N TYR A 248 4.74 18.02 19.42
CA TYR A 248 6.05 17.75 20.01
C TYR A 248 6.24 18.55 21.31
N GLN A 249 6.92 17.92 22.27
CA GLN A 249 7.14 18.53 23.58
C GLN A 249 8.40 19.41 23.58
N ARG A 250 8.28 20.70 23.87
CA ARG A 250 9.42 21.62 23.96
C ARG A 250 9.47 22.22 25.36
N ARG A 251 10.56 21.94 26.09
CA ARG A 251 10.86 22.54 27.42
C ARG A 251 9.65 22.55 28.38
N GLY A 252 8.94 21.43 28.49
CA GLY A 252 7.77 21.30 29.38
C GLY A 252 6.41 21.71 28.78
N TYR A 253 6.37 22.32 27.59
CA TYR A 253 5.14 22.66 26.88
C TYR A 253 4.90 21.71 25.70
N THR A 254 3.65 21.34 25.46
CA THR A 254 3.25 20.68 24.20
C THR A 254 2.98 21.78 23.19
N ASP A 255 3.83 21.87 22.16
CA ASP A 255 3.65 22.79 21.05
C ASP A 255 2.99 22.04 19.88
N SER A 256 2.08 22.71 19.18
CA SER A 256 1.34 22.13 18.07
C SER A 256 1.40 23.07 16.89
N ASN A 257 2.11 22.67 15.83
CA ASN A 257 2.23 23.45 14.61
C ASN A 257 1.82 22.58 13.41
N TYR A 258 1.42 23.25 12.33
CA TYR A 258 1.22 22.61 11.04
C TYR A 258 2.58 22.33 10.41
N PHE A 259 2.81 21.07 10.03
CA PHE A 259 4.02 20.69 9.30
C PHE A 259 3.65 20.12 7.95
N TYR A 260 4.49 20.41 6.95
CA TYR A 260 4.43 19.73 5.69
C TYR A 260 5.40 18.55 5.73
N LEU A 261 4.93 17.36 5.35
CA LEU A 261 5.84 16.27 5.00
C LEU A 261 6.61 16.72 3.77
N THR A 262 7.93 16.69 3.85
CA THR A 262 8.81 17.05 2.74
C THR A 262 10.03 16.16 2.78
N ASN A 263 10.61 15.88 1.62
CA ASN A 263 11.99 15.41 1.59
C ASN A 263 12.95 16.58 1.34
N GLY A 264 12.60 17.78 1.82
CA GLY A 264 13.38 19.01 1.71
C GLY A 264 14.77 18.97 2.35
N CYS A 265 15.24 17.79 2.79
CA CYS A 265 16.68 17.56 2.91
C CYS A 265 17.28 17.70 1.50
N ARG A 266 18.10 18.73 1.30
CA ARG A 266 18.99 18.82 0.16
C ARG A 266 19.95 17.64 0.24
N SER A 267 19.59 16.50 -0.34
CA SER A 267 20.61 15.52 -0.69
C SER A 267 21.43 16.18 -1.79
N TYR A 268 22.55 16.79 -1.39
CA TYR A 268 23.56 17.26 -2.32
C TYR A 268 24.14 16.04 -3.02
N GLY A 269 23.83 15.89 -4.31
CA GLY A 269 24.52 14.97 -5.21
C GLY A 269 23.59 13.97 -5.91
N SER A 270 23.80 13.80 -7.22
CA SER A 270 23.36 12.62 -7.95
C SER A 270 23.94 11.38 -7.27
N ALA A 271 23.14 10.65 -6.48
CA ALA A 271 23.54 9.35 -5.97
C ALA A 271 23.38 8.33 -7.10
N MET A 272 24.47 7.71 -7.52
CA MET A 272 24.41 6.56 -8.42
C MET A 272 24.00 5.33 -7.63
N PHE A 273 23.06 4.58 -8.16
CA PHE A 273 22.65 3.28 -7.63
C PHE A 273 23.05 2.20 -8.62
N MET A 274 23.44 1.05 -8.10
CA MET A 274 23.62 -0.15 -8.88
C MET A 274 22.34 -0.96 -8.78
N ALA A 275 21.67 -1.17 -9.91
CA ALA A 275 20.55 -2.09 -10.04
C ALA A 275 21.02 -3.33 -10.79
N THR A 276 20.81 -4.49 -10.21
CA THR A 276 21.13 -5.79 -10.84
C THR A 276 19.92 -6.32 -11.60
N ASP A 277 20.15 -7.29 -12.49
CA ASP A 277 19.10 -8.09 -13.16
C ASP A 277 18.17 -8.79 -12.15
N ASP A 278 18.73 -9.11 -10.97
CA ASP A 278 18.01 -9.60 -9.81
C ASP A 278 17.15 -8.54 -9.08
N LEU A 279 17.06 -7.30 -9.58
CA LEU A 279 16.35 -6.17 -8.95
C LEU A 279 16.87 -5.76 -7.56
N VAL A 280 18.10 -6.18 -7.20
CA VAL A 280 18.79 -5.62 -6.03
C VAL A 280 19.26 -4.22 -6.39
N VAL A 281 18.80 -3.23 -5.61
CA VAL A 281 19.19 -1.82 -5.74
C VAL A 281 20.00 -1.43 -4.51
N GLU A 282 21.26 -1.08 -4.72
CA GLU A 282 22.15 -0.58 -3.68
C GLU A 282 22.87 0.69 -4.13
N ARG A 283 23.40 1.47 -3.18
CA ARG A 283 24.23 2.63 -3.53
C ARG A 283 25.46 2.16 -4.28
N MET A 284 25.70 2.71 -5.47
CA MET A 284 26.88 2.38 -6.23
C MET A 284 28.10 2.96 -5.53
N SER A 285 29.11 2.12 -5.38
CA SER A 285 30.46 2.50 -4.97
C SER A 285 31.46 1.72 -5.84
N PRO A 286 32.73 2.16 -5.94
CA PRO A 286 33.74 1.39 -6.65
C PRO A 286 33.88 -0.04 -6.12
N SER A 287 33.76 -0.23 -4.80
CA SER A 287 33.83 -1.55 -4.17
C SER A 287 32.63 -2.43 -4.49
N SER A 288 31.41 -1.88 -4.57
CA SER A 288 30.22 -2.65 -4.94
C SER A 288 30.27 -3.09 -6.41
N GLY A 289 30.77 -2.24 -7.31
CA GLY A 289 30.97 -2.59 -8.72
C GLY A 289 31.96 -3.75 -8.90
N VAL A 290 33.13 -3.70 -8.25
CA VAL A 290 34.12 -4.79 -8.29
C VAL A 290 33.57 -6.08 -7.66
N SER A 291 32.86 -5.96 -6.54
CA SER A 291 32.19 -7.09 -5.89
C SER A 291 31.19 -7.78 -6.83
N LEU A 292 30.40 -7.01 -7.57
CA LEU A 292 29.45 -7.54 -8.55
C LEU A 292 30.18 -8.29 -9.68
N LEU A 293 31.26 -7.73 -10.23
CA LEU A 293 32.04 -8.39 -11.28
C LEU A 293 32.65 -9.71 -10.81
N ASN A 294 33.19 -9.73 -9.58
CA ASN A 294 33.70 -10.96 -8.97
C ASN A 294 32.59 -12.01 -8.80
N ARG A 295 31.39 -11.58 -8.41
CA ARG A 295 30.22 -12.46 -8.25
C ARG A 295 29.72 -13.02 -9.59
N LEU A 296 29.77 -12.21 -10.64
CA LEU A 296 29.42 -12.61 -12.01
C LEU A 296 30.55 -13.39 -12.72
N LYS A 297 31.73 -13.51 -12.08
CA LYS A 297 32.95 -14.09 -12.66
C LYS A 297 33.33 -13.44 -13.99
N THR A 298 33.11 -12.13 -14.12
CA THR A 298 33.36 -11.36 -15.34
C THR A 298 34.60 -10.50 -15.15
N SER A 299 35.53 -10.54 -16.10
CA SER A 299 36.67 -9.63 -16.11
C SER A 299 36.20 -8.22 -16.44
N LEU A 300 36.84 -7.20 -15.86
CA LEU A 300 36.57 -5.81 -16.23
C LEU A 300 36.78 -5.55 -17.73
N ASN A 301 37.67 -6.32 -18.39
CA ASN A 301 37.91 -6.24 -19.83
C ASN A 301 36.73 -6.74 -20.68
N ASP A 302 35.83 -7.53 -20.10
CA ASP A 302 34.66 -8.10 -20.80
C ASP A 302 33.40 -7.23 -20.64
N VAL A 303 33.51 -6.12 -19.89
CA VAL A 303 32.39 -5.24 -19.57
C VAL A 303 32.42 -3.99 -20.46
N LYS A 304 31.30 -3.71 -21.12
CA LYS A 304 31.11 -2.48 -21.90
C LYS A 304 30.09 -1.56 -21.23
N GLU A 305 30.49 -0.33 -20.95
CA GLU A 305 29.57 0.69 -20.48
C GLU A 305 28.59 1.09 -21.59
N LYS A 306 27.29 1.14 -21.25
CA LYS A 306 26.24 1.60 -22.14
C LYS A 306 25.38 2.61 -21.40
N PHE A 307 25.33 3.83 -21.92
CA PHE A 307 24.42 4.86 -21.43
C PHE A 307 23.02 4.57 -21.97
N VAL A 308 22.08 4.36 -21.05
CA VAL A 308 20.65 4.22 -21.36
C VAL A 308 19.93 5.41 -20.74
N THR A 309 19.25 6.19 -21.57
CA THR A 309 18.35 7.24 -21.12
C THR A 309 16.96 6.65 -20.98
N ILE A 310 16.44 6.61 -19.76
CA ILE A 310 15.06 6.19 -19.48
C ILE A 310 14.20 7.45 -19.46
N GLY A 311 13.16 7.50 -20.29
CA GLY A 311 12.21 8.61 -20.32
C GLY A 311 11.05 8.43 -19.33
N ILE A 312 10.22 9.48 -19.22
CA ILE A 312 9.01 9.47 -18.37
C ILE A 312 8.05 8.35 -18.78
N LYS A 313 7.96 8.05 -20.08
CA LYS A 313 7.02 7.05 -20.60
C LYS A 313 7.40 5.65 -20.11
N GLU A 314 8.68 5.32 -20.19
CA GLU A 314 9.23 4.03 -19.77
C GLU A 314 9.01 3.83 -18.26
N VAL A 315 9.32 4.85 -17.44
CA VAL A 315 9.10 4.77 -15.98
C VAL A 315 7.62 4.64 -15.63
N ARG A 316 6.73 5.38 -16.30
CA ARG A 316 5.29 5.28 -16.06
C ARG A 316 4.72 3.90 -16.42
N CYS A 317 5.24 3.23 -17.45
CA CYS A 317 4.80 1.88 -17.77
C CYS A 317 5.25 0.88 -16.70
N SER A 318 6.46 1.03 -16.14
CA SER A 318 6.97 0.13 -15.09
C SER A 318 6.32 0.32 -13.72
N LEU A 319 5.81 1.52 -13.41
CA LEU A 319 5.12 1.81 -12.15
C LEU A 319 3.62 1.44 -12.17
N LYS A 320 3.07 1.05 -13.31
CA LYS A 320 1.64 0.74 -13.52
C LYS A 320 1.33 -0.77 -13.49
N LEU A 321 2.20 -1.58 -12.89
CA LEU A 321 2.02 -3.02 -12.66
C LEU A 321 1.77 -3.27 -11.16
#